data_AF-A0A951FFU2-F1
#
_entry.id   AF-A0A951FFU2-F1
#
_cell.length_a   1.000
_cell.length_b   1.000
_cell.length_c   1.000
_cell.angle_alpha   90.00
_cell.angle_beta   90.00
_cell.angle_gamma   90.00
#
_symmetry.space_group_name_H-M   'P 1'
#
loop_
_entity.id
_entity.type
_entity.pdbx_description
1 polymer ?
#
loop_
_entity_poly.entity_id
_entity_poly.type
_entity_poly.pdbx_seq_one_letter_code
_entity_poly.pdbx_strand_id
1 'polypeptide(L)'
;MRRLRWALPLIFALTLVSHPQVTRAGSWVTGSVSTSYGSRNYKLWVPAGYTGSSAVPLVMMLHGCTQSPDDFAAGTGMNSVAESNTFLVVYPEQPSNADQNKCWKWFESAHQSRGAGEPAILAAIVNKLRGTHNIDGQRMYVAGLSAGGAMAVIMGATYPDLFSAIGVGSGLEYKAATSQSAGWTAMSQGGPDPNQQGLAAYQAMGSAKRRVRAIVFHGTSDYTVYPVNGDQIITQWAQTNDYVDDNSDNNSVNATADSTINGTVTNGFSYTRSIYNDAVGTPLLEKWTVNTMGHAWSGGSTAGSYTAPKGPNASQEIWRFFSAGSGSTPPPPSDPGDTTAPVLTVSPVGGSFDAQVSVGLSLNESGSIYYTTDGSDPRTSATRSSFTNNGRLLFTTTTTLKAYGVDLATNASAVQSHTYTINHPETSVTFTSTGAEDGYAAANTPTSTTGGYAVSSDVYAGDNADAPIRGVLSFNTASIPDGATILGAEIRLSYTQGTLGNPWVGMGYLVGDIKQGCLGTSCAVAASDFEAAVSLSEAVIFTAPTGAGAAGTRVSGNLTSSGLALINKTGTTQFKLRFQNTSNRNGFSDYLLLAGGEHVTAAYRPVLIVSYK
;
A
#
# COMPACT_ATOMS: atom_id res chain seq x y z
N MET A 1 -9.31 -79.28 23.73
CA MET A 1 -10.31 -78.25 23.35
C MET A 1 -10.45 -77.20 24.45
N ARG A 2 -9.73 -76.08 24.37
CA ARG A 2 -10.05 -74.83 25.09
C ARG A 2 -9.57 -73.67 24.22
N ARG A 3 -10.52 -72.93 23.65
CA ARG A 3 -10.28 -71.81 22.72
C ARG A 3 -9.92 -70.55 23.53
N LEU A 4 -8.79 -69.95 23.20
CA LEU A 4 -8.30 -68.68 23.75
C LEU A 4 -9.03 -67.52 23.05
N ARG A 5 -9.75 -66.70 23.82
CA ARG A 5 -10.42 -65.47 23.33
C ARG A 5 -9.46 -64.29 23.46
N TRP A 6 -9.25 -63.58 22.36
CA TRP A 6 -8.47 -62.34 22.29
C TRP A 6 -9.33 -61.16 22.72
N ALA A 7 -8.83 -60.32 23.64
CA ALA A 7 -9.43 -59.05 24.03
C ALA A 7 -8.63 -57.91 23.38
N LEU A 8 -9.30 -57.06 22.59
CA LEU A 8 -8.73 -55.82 22.06
C LEU A 8 -8.71 -54.73 23.14
N PRO A 9 -7.64 -53.92 23.28
CA PRO A 9 -7.64 -52.77 24.16
C PRO A 9 -8.32 -51.56 23.50
N LEU A 10 -9.20 -50.89 24.25
CA LEU A 10 -9.79 -49.60 23.90
C LEU A 10 -8.73 -48.50 24.10
N ILE A 11 -8.33 -47.80 23.03
CA ILE A 11 -7.49 -46.60 23.11
C ILE A 11 -8.41 -45.39 23.27
N PHE A 12 -8.33 -44.72 24.42
CA PHE A 12 -8.95 -43.40 24.63
C PHE A 12 -8.17 -42.35 23.84
N ALA A 13 -8.80 -41.75 22.82
CA ALA A 13 -8.27 -40.59 22.13
C ALA A 13 -8.39 -39.36 23.03
N LEU A 14 -7.26 -38.85 23.52
CA LEU A 14 -7.19 -37.57 24.21
C LEU A 14 -7.36 -36.45 23.16
N THR A 15 -8.55 -35.88 23.06
CA THR A 15 -8.77 -34.68 22.24
C THR A 15 -8.05 -33.49 22.86
N LEU A 16 -6.91 -33.09 22.28
CA LEU A 16 -6.28 -31.80 22.54
C LEU A 16 -7.24 -30.70 22.10
N VAL A 17 -7.89 -30.05 23.06
CA VAL A 17 -8.60 -28.79 22.83
C VAL A 17 -7.53 -27.74 22.55
N SER A 18 -7.39 -27.34 21.28
CA SER A 18 -6.59 -26.19 20.88
C SER A 18 -7.20 -24.95 21.51
N HIS A 19 -6.56 -24.48 22.59
CA HIS A 19 -6.86 -23.16 23.12
C HIS A 19 -6.44 -22.14 22.06
N PRO A 20 -7.30 -21.18 21.67
CA PRO A 20 -6.86 -20.09 20.81
C PRO A 20 -5.67 -19.41 21.49
N GLN A 21 -4.52 -19.44 20.83
CA GLN A 21 -3.35 -18.65 21.24
C GLN A 21 -3.78 -17.19 21.18
N VAL A 22 -3.99 -16.57 22.34
CA VAL A 22 -4.05 -15.11 22.43
C VAL A 22 -2.68 -14.62 21.95
N THR A 23 -2.62 -14.09 20.73
CA THR A 23 -1.43 -13.41 20.24
C THR A 23 -1.19 -12.21 21.15
N ARG A 24 -0.23 -12.32 22.05
CA ARG A 24 0.17 -11.22 22.93
C ARG A 24 0.66 -10.09 22.03
N ALA A 25 0.11 -8.89 22.15
CA ALA A 25 0.67 -7.72 21.48
C ALA A 25 2.04 -7.38 22.08
N GLY A 26 2.92 -6.71 21.32
CA GLY A 26 4.16 -6.16 21.86
C GLY A 26 3.93 -5.17 22.99
N SER A 27 5.02 -4.73 23.58
CA SER A 27 4.99 -3.92 24.80
C SER A 27 5.94 -2.74 24.74
N TRP A 28 5.54 -1.66 25.43
CA TRP A 28 6.36 -0.47 25.61
C TRP A 28 7.25 -0.60 26.85
N VAL A 29 8.52 -0.25 26.70
CA VAL A 29 9.47 -0.04 27.78
C VAL A 29 9.96 1.40 27.71
N THR A 30 9.88 2.14 28.80
CA THR A 30 10.42 3.51 28.89
C THR A 30 11.78 3.50 29.54
N GLY A 31 12.69 4.36 29.09
CA GLY A 31 13.98 4.55 29.75
C GLY A 31 14.54 5.95 29.52
N SER A 32 15.68 6.22 30.12
CA SER A 32 16.42 7.46 29.93
C SER A 32 17.92 7.18 29.90
N VAL A 33 18.67 8.10 29.31
CA VAL A 33 20.13 8.19 29.41
C VAL A 33 20.52 9.61 29.79
N SER A 34 21.63 9.75 30.49
CA SER A 34 22.24 11.04 30.79
C SER A 34 23.71 11.01 30.37
N THR A 35 24.14 12.05 29.67
CA THR A 35 25.53 12.28 29.27
C THR A 35 25.96 13.68 29.73
N SER A 36 27.22 14.05 29.49
CA SER A 36 27.69 15.43 29.67
C SER A 36 26.95 16.47 28.82
N TYR A 37 26.22 16.04 27.78
CA TYR A 37 25.47 16.90 26.86
C TYR A 37 23.98 16.98 27.19
N GLY A 38 23.53 16.28 28.23
CA GLY A 38 22.16 16.34 28.74
C GLY A 38 21.52 14.96 28.88
N SER A 39 20.24 14.98 29.26
CA SER A 39 19.43 13.78 29.46
C SER A 39 18.36 13.65 28.38
N ARG A 40 18.08 12.42 27.94
CA ARG A 40 17.01 12.11 26.98
C ARG A 40 16.24 10.89 27.46
N ASN A 41 14.92 11.00 27.47
CA ASN A 41 14.05 9.84 27.59
C ASN A 41 13.94 9.14 26.24
N TYR A 42 13.52 7.88 26.27
CA TYR A 42 13.16 7.12 25.09
C TYR A 42 12.05 6.13 25.42
N LYS A 43 11.29 5.76 24.39
CA LYS A 43 10.37 4.63 24.42
C LYS A 43 10.89 3.53 23.50
N LEU A 44 10.93 2.31 24.00
CA LEU A 44 11.30 1.11 23.27
C LEU A 44 10.05 0.27 23.03
N TRP A 45 9.74 -0.03 21.79
CA TRP A 45 8.79 -1.06 21.42
C TRP A 45 9.48 -2.41 21.35
N VAL A 46 8.98 -3.36 22.14
CA VAL A 46 9.44 -4.75 22.18
C VAL A 46 8.36 -5.61 21.53
N PRO A 47 8.58 -6.17 20.32
CA PRO A 47 7.57 -6.94 19.62
C PRO A 47 7.31 -8.26 20.33
N ALA A 48 6.13 -8.83 20.15
CA ALA A 48 5.73 -10.06 20.83
C ALA A 48 6.63 -11.26 20.51
N GLY A 49 7.20 -11.28 19.30
CA GLY A 49 8.16 -12.31 18.86
C GLY A 49 9.53 -12.22 19.53
N TYR A 50 9.84 -11.14 20.24
CA TYR A 50 11.14 -10.99 20.92
C TYR A 50 11.14 -11.73 22.26
N THR A 51 11.88 -12.83 22.32
CA THR A 51 12.03 -13.67 23.52
C THR A 51 13.29 -13.35 24.34
N GLY A 52 14.20 -12.52 23.81
CA GLY A 52 15.53 -12.28 24.37
C GLY A 52 16.57 -13.39 24.10
N SER A 53 16.14 -14.57 23.64
CA SER A 53 17.06 -15.70 23.39
C SER A 53 17.90 -15.53 22.13
N SER A 54 17.42 -14.77 21.15
CA SER A 54 18.09 -14.55 19.87
C SER A 54 18.35 -13.07 19.62
N ALA A 55 19.47 -12.76 18.98
CA ALA A 55 19.82 -11.40 18.58
C ALA A 55 18.87 -10.91 17.49
N VAL A 56 18.22 -9.76 17.70
CA VAL A 56 17.31 -9.14 16.72
C VAL A 56 17.78 -7.75 16.31
N PRO A 57 17.35 -7.24 15.14
CA PRO A 57 17.67 -5.88 14.72
C PRO A 57 17.10 -4.81 15.65
N LEU A 58 17.70 -3.62 15.60
CA LEU A 58 17.19 -2.40 16.24
C LEU A 58 16.99 -1.30 15.20
N VAL A 59 15.83 -0.65 15.20
CA VAL A 59 15.58 0.56 14.43
C VAL A 59 15.38 1.74 15.38
N MET A 60 16.21 2.77 15.26
CA MET A 60 16.00 4.06 15.93
C MET A 60 15.14 4.97 15.05
N MET A 61 14.02 5.44 15.59
CA MET A 61 13.05 6.29 14.90
C MET A 61 13.06 7.70 15.51
N LEU A 62 13.53 8.68 14.75
CA LEU A 62 13.69 10.08 15.17
C LEU A 62 12.55 10.95 14.63
N HIS A 63 11.75 11.50 15.56
CA HIS A 63 10.60 12.32 15.22
C HIS A 63 10.98 13.71 14.68
N GLY A 64 10.09 14.36 13.94
CA GLY A 64 10.25 15.75 13.49
C GLY A 64 10.02 16.77 14.61
N CYS A 65 10.22 18.08 14.32
CA CYS A 65 9.92 19.12 15.32
C CYS A 65 8.44 19.02 15.75
N THR A 66 8.12 19.47 16.96
CA THR A 66 6.78 19.48 17.62
C THR A 66 6.18 18.11 17.95
N GLN A 67 6.62 17.04 17.28
CA GLN A 67 6.21 15.67 17.53
C GLN A 67 6.78 15.10 18.86
N SER A 68 6.35 13.89 19.20
CA SER A 68 6.82 13.11 20.34
C SER A 68 7.08 11.65 19.92
N PRO A 69 7.74 10.83 20.76
CA PRO A 69 7.85 9.40 20.53
C PRO A 69 6.51 8.70 20.23
N ASP A 70 5.46 9.06 20.96
CA ASP A 70 4.13 8.46 20.81
C ASP A 70 3.44 8.88 19.51
N ASP A 71 3.51 10.18 19.18
CA ASP A 71 2.96 10.71 17.93
C ASP A 71 3.65 10.09 16.71
N PHE A 72 4.98 10.00 16.75
CA PHE A 72 5.76 9.46 15.65
C PHE A 72 5.59 7.93 15.50
N ALA A 73 5.50 7.18 16.60
CA ALA A 73 5.19 5.75 16.56
C ALA A 73 3.79 5.49 15.98
N ALA A 74 2.78 6.27 16.41
CA ALA A 74 1.42 6.17 15.92
C ALA A 74 1.32 6.55 14.43
N GLY A 75 2.00 7.62 14.01
CA GLY A 75 1.99 8.10 12.63
C GLY A 75 2.74 7.19 11.66
N THR A 76 3.94 6.73 12.01
CA THR A 76 4.76 5.90 11.10
C THR A 76 4.27 4.45 11.01
N GLY A 77 3.59 3.94 12.04
CA GLY A 77 3.19 2.53 12.10
C GLY A 77 4.37 1.55 12.16
N MET A 78 5.58 2.03 12.48
CA MET A 78 6.79 1.18 12.50
C MET A 78 6.70 0.05 13.53
N ASN A 79 5.92 0.21 14.60
CA ASN A 79 5.65 -0.87 15.56
C ASN A 79 4.99 -2.08 14.90
N SER A 80 4.03 -1.88 13.98
CA SER A 80 3.37 -2.99 13.28
C SER A 80 4.33 -3.72 12.33
N VAL A 81 5.27 -2.99 11.73
CA VAL A 81 6.35 -3.58 10.92
C VAL A 81 7.29 -4.38 11.81
N ALA A 82 7.64 -3.87 13.00
CA ALA A 82 8.41 -4.57 14.02
C ALA A 82 7.72 -5.84 14.54
N GLU A 83 6.42 -5.83 14.78
CA GLU A 83 5.67 -7.03 15.15
C GLU A 83 5.79 -8.11 14.08
N SER A 84 5.61 -7.73 12.82
CA SER A 84 5.59 -8.68 11.70
C SER A 84 6.95 -9.27 11.37
N ASN A 85 8.04 -8.58 11.75
CA ASN A 85 9.41 -8.93 11.37
C ASN A 85 10.35 -9.18 12.56
N THR A 86 9.84 -9.05 13.79
CA THR A 86 10.57 -9.27 15.05
C THR A 86 11.87 -8.46 15.13
N PHE A 87 11.75 -7.13 15.20
CA PHE A 87 12.85 -6.21 15.54
C PHE A 87 12.43 -5.18 16.59
N LEU A 88 13.40 -4.68 17.34
CA LEU A 88 13.16 -3.64 18.36
C LEU A 88 13.07 -2.27 17.71
N VAL A 89 12.23 -1.39 18.24
CA VAL A 89 12.13 0.01 17.79
C VAL A 89 12.33 0.96 18.94
N VAL A 90 13.34 1.83 18.88
CA VAL A 90 13.57 2.86 19.89
C VAL A 90 13.18 4.23 19.34
N TYR A 91 12.41 4.97 20.13
CA TYR A 91 11.95 6.33 19.86
C TYR A 91 12.50 7.28 20.94
N PRO A 92 13.68 7.90 20.70
CA PRO A 92 14.20 8.96 21.56
C PRO A 92 13.28 10.18 21.58
N GLU A 93 13.14 10.82 22.74
CA GLU A 93 12.39 12.07 22.92
C GLU A 93 13.34 13.27 22.86
N GLN A 94 13.04 14.27 22.01
CA GLN A 94 13.60 15.62 22.18
C GLN A 94 12.66 16.47 23.05
N PRO A 95 13.00 16.73 24.32
CA PRO A 95 12.09 17.41 25.24
C PRO A 95 12.07 18.93 25.00
N SER A 96 10.97 19.58 25.37
CA SER A 96 10.77 21.03 25.17
C SER A 96 11.76 21.91 25.93
N ASN A 97 12.39 21.39 26.98
CA ASN A 97 13.44 22.09 27.73
C ASN A 97 14.81 22.01 27.05
N ALA A 98 15.04 21.04 26.15
CA ALA A 98 16.24 20.98 25.33
C ALA A 98 16.11 21.85 24.07
N ASP A 99 14.90 21.88 23.50
CA ASP A 99 14.52 22.76 22.40
C ASP A 99 13.02 23.06 22.50
N GLN A 100 12.63 24.34 22.49
CA GLN A 100 11.22 24.73 22.71
C GLN A 100 10.27 24.15 21.66
N ASN A 101 10.76 23.90 20.44
CA ASN A 101 10.01 23.29 19.35
C ASN A 101 10.20 21.77 19.30
N LYS A 102 10.82 21.15 20.31
CA LYS A 102 11.18 19.72 20.34
C LYS A 102 11.97 19.29 19.10
N CYS A 103 12.73 20.22 18.52
CA CYS A 103 13.41 19.99 17.27
C CYS A 103 14.86 19.53 17.50
N TRP A 104 15.33 18.56 16.71
CA TRP A 104 16.74 18.15 16.71
C TRP A 104 17.60 19.27 16.15
N LYS A 105 18.74 19.55 16.78
CA LYS A 105 19.62 20.70 16.46
C LYS A 105 20.59 20.37 15.34
N TRP A 106 20.08 19.74 14.28
CA TRP A 106 20.88 19.26 13.14
C TRP A 106 21.67 20.35 12.43
N PHE A 107 21.28 21.63 12.59
CA PHE A 107 21.94 22.80 12.00
C PHE A 107 23.00 23.43 12.92
N GLU A 108 23.18 22.96 14.16
CA GLU A 108 24.19 23.49 15.07
C GLU A 108 25.45 22.62 15.04
N SER A 109 26.63 23.23 14.86
CA SER A 109 27.90 22.51 14.76
C SER A 109 28.22 21.61 15.97
N ALA A 110 27.77 22.00 17.16
CA ALA A 110 27.92 21.21 18.39
C ALA A 110 27.16 19.87 18.37
N HIS A 111 26.22 19.70 17.44
CA HIS A 111 25.32 18.55 17.32
C HIS A 111 25.57 17.73 16.04
N GLN A 112 26.77 17.85 15.44
CA GLN A 112 27.12 17.25 14.15
C GLN A 112 28.40 16.41 14.21
N SER A 113 28.83 15.95 15.38
CA SER A 113 30.09 15.23 15.53
C SER A 113 29.98 14.06 16.50
N ARG A 114 30.75 13.01 16.22
CA ARG A 114 30.88 11.84 17.08
C ARG A 114 31.33 12.26 18.48
N GLY A 115 30.69 11.72 19.50
CA GLY A 115 31.04 11.95 20.90
C GLY A 115 30.65 13.33 21.43
N ALA A 116 29.91 14.13 20.66
CA ALA A 116 29.39 15.42 21.06
C ALA A 116 27.86 15.55 20.86
N GLY A 117 27.25 16.46 21.61
CA GLY A 117 25.87 16.91 21.43
C GLY A 117 24.83 15.79 21.41
N GLU A 118 23.82 15.97 20.56
CA GLU A 118 22.72 15.01 20.38
C GLU A 118 23.17 13.65 19.83
N PRO A 119 24.10 13.57 18.86
CA PRO A 119 24.61 12.28 18.40
C PRO A 119 25.20 11.42 19.51
N ALA A 120 25.93 12.02 20.46
CA ALA A 120 26.46 11.30 21.62
C ALA A 120 25.36 10.74 22.52
N ILE A 121 24.28 11.49 22.72
CA ILE A 121 23.15 11.03 23.54
C ILE A 121 22.41 9.89 22.84
N LEU A 122 22.16 10.00 21.54
CA LEU A 122 21.51 8.96 20.74
C LEU A 122 22.34 7.65 20.72
N ALA A 123 23.65 7.75 20.52
CA ALA A 123 24.55 6.61 20.63
C ALA A 123 24.54 5.98 22.04
N ALA A 124 24.44 6.78 23.10
CA ALA A 124 24.31 6.28 24.47
C ALA A 124 23.02 5.48 24.70
N ILE A 125 21.90 5.87 24.07
CA ILE A 125 20.65 5.08 24.10
C ILE A 125 20.88 3.71 23.47
N VAL A 126 21.47 3.64 22.27
CA VAL A 126 21.75 2.37 21.60
C VAL A 126 22.65 1.49 22.46
N ASN A 127 23.74 2.03 23.00
CA ASN A 127 24.67 1.27 23.83
C ASN A 127 24.01 0.75 25.12
N LYS A 128 23.14 1.53 25.76
CA LYS A 128 22.35 1.06 26.91
C LYS A 128 21.41 -0.09 26.52
N LEU A 129 20.76 0.00 25.36
CA LEU A 129 19.88 -1.07 24.87
C LEU A 129 20.65 -2.34 24.56
N ARG A 130 21.82 -2.25 23.91
CA ARG A 130 22.70 -3.41 23.64
C ARG A 130 23.16 -4.12 24.92
N GLY A 131 23.31 -3.40 26.02
CA GLY A 131 23.65 -3.98 27.32
C GLY A 131 22.49 -4.67 28.04
N THR A 132 21.25 -4.44 27.60
CA THR A 132 20.03 -4.92 28.28
C THR A 132 19.16 -5.84 27.41
N HIS A 133 19.37 -5.85 26.10
CA HIS A 133 18.62 -6.61 25.13
C HIS A 133 19.59 -7.30 24.17
N ASN A 134 19.29 -8.54 23.80
CA ASN A 134 19.98 -9.28 22.75
C ASN A 134 19.74 -8.65 21.37
N ILE A 135 20.57 -7.67 21.02
CA ILE A 135 20.52 -6.91 19.76
C ILE A 135 21.65 -7.35 18.86
N ASP A 136 21.32 -7.57 17.59
CA ASP A 136 22.30 -7.84 16.55
C ASP A 136 23.09 -6.57 16.23
N GLY A 137 24.37 -6.55 16.62
CA GLY A 137 25.25 -5.40 16.44
C GLY A 137 25.56 -5.04 14.98
N GLN A 138 25.24 -5.90 14.01
CA GLN A 138 25.41 -5.61 12.58
C GLN A 138 24.12 -5.08 11.94
N ARG A 139 22.98 -5.26 12.61
CA ARG A 139 21.65 -4.89 12.11
C ARG A 139 20.99 -3.84 13.01
N MET A 140 21.66 -2.71 13.14
CA MET A 140 21.11 -1.53 13.78
C MET A 140 20.99 -0.41 12.76
N TYR A 141 19.85 0.27 12.75
CA TYR A 141 19.48 1.25 11.73
C TYR A 141 18.88 2.48 12.37
N VAL A 142 18.91 3.61 11.66
CA VAL A 142 18.31 4.87 12.11
C VAL A 142 17.46 5.48 11.00
N ALA A 143 16.26 5.93 11.32
CA ALA A 143 15.41 6.63 10.38
C ALA A 143 14.68 7.80 11.05
N GLY A 144 14.24 8.78 10.28
CA GLY A 144 13.49 9.91 10.82
C GLY A 144 12.82 10.79 9.78
N LEU A 145 11.98 11.71 10.25
CA LEU A 145 11.28 12.71 9.44
C LEU A 145 11.80 14.12 9.74
N SER A 146 11.93 14.98 8.72
CA SER A 146 12.26 16.39 8.90
C SER A 146 13.60 16.57 9.63
N ALA A 147 13.64 17.33 10.73
CA ALA A 147 14.78 17.43 11.63
C ALA A 147 15.29 16.07 12.15
N GLY A 148 14.41 15.09 12.36
CA GLY A 148 14.80 13.72 12.69
C GLY A 148 15.44 12.99 11.51
N GLY A 149 15.03 13.29 10.28
CA GLY A 149 15.66 12.80 9.05
C GLY A 149 17.07 13.38 8.86
N ALA A 150 17.24 14.69 9.08
CA ALA A 150 18.56 15.33 9.09
C ALA A 150 19.47 14.76 10.20
N MET A 151 18.93 14.51 11.39
CA MET A 151 19.69 13.86 12.48
C MET A 151 20.04 12.41 12.14
N ALA A 152 19.18 11.65 11.42
CA ALA A 152 19.50 10.31 10.95
C ALA A 152 20.72 10.32 10.00
N VAL A 153 20.82 11.31 9.11
CA VAL A 153 22.00 11.51 8.25
C VAL A 153 23.26 11.80 9.08
N ILE A 154 23.16 12.66 10.10
CA ILE A 154 24.28 12.92 11.04
C ILE A 154 24.69 11.63 11.77
N MET A 155 23.75 10.82 12.23
CA MET A 155 24.04 9.54 12.88
C MET A 155 24.75 8.57 11.93
N GLY A 156 24.33 8.50 10.67
CA GLY A 156 25.02 7.70 9.65
C GLY A 156 26.46 8.12 9.42
N ALA A 157 26.75 9.43 9.38
CA ALA A 157 28.10 9.95 9.19
C ALA A 157 29.00 9.81 10.43
N THR A 158 28.43 9.96 11.63
CA THR A 158 29.21 10.03 12.89
C THR A 158 29.30 8.71 13.65
N TYR A 159 28.34 7.80 13.43
CA TYR A 159 28.28 6.47 14.05
C TYR A 159 28.01 5.35 13.03
N PRO A 160 28.79 5.26 11.93
CA PRO A 160 28.60 4.20 10.91
C PRO A 160 28.85 2.78 11.46
N ASP A 161 29.65 2.64 12.52
CA ASP A 161 29.85 1.40 13.29
C ASP A 161 28.64 0.98 14.13
N LEU A 162 27.73 1.91 14.44
CA LEU A 162 26.45 1.57 15.05
C LEU A 162 25.38 1.38 13.97
N PHE A 163 25.30 2.24 12.97
CA PHE A 163 24.21 2.24 12.01
C PHE A 163 24.67 1.81 10.61
N SER A 164 24.24 0.64 10.17
CA SER A 164 24.60 0.09 8.86
C SER A 164 23.76 0.63 7.71
N ALA A 165 22.62 1.26 8.01
CA ALA A 165 21.78 1.96 7.04
C ALA A 165 20.95 3.08 7.69
N ILE A 166 20.55 4.06 6.87
CA ILE A 166 19.72 5.19 7.27
C ILE A 166 18.46 5.33 6.42
N GLY A 167 17.38 5.83 7.02
CA GLY A 167 16.12 6.15 6.36
C GLY A 167 15.75 7.63 6.57
N VAL A 168 15.50 8.37 5.49
CA VAL A 168 15.34 9.82 5.57
C VAL A 168 14.03 10.25 4.93
N GLY A 169 13.06 10.69 5.73
CA GLY A 169 11.85 11.36 5.25
C GLY A 169 12.03 12.87 5.29
N SER A 170 11.94 13.56 4.15
CA SER A 170 12.02 15.02 4.04
C SER A 170 13.14 15.67 4.90
N GLY A 171 14.34 15.08 4.87
CA GLY A 171 15.50 15.53 5.65
C GLY A 171 16.49 16.36 4.84
N LEU A 172 17.70 16.51 5.37
CA LEU A 172 18.80 17.23 4.70
C LEU A 172 20.10 16.42 4.79
N GLU A 173 21.03 16.71 3.89
CA GLU A 173 22.37 16.12 3.85
C GLU A 173 23.21 16.45 5.11
N TYR A 174 24.32 15.72 5.28
CA TYR A 174 25.23 15.94 6.40
C TYR A 174 25.76 17.38 6.39
N LYS A 175 25.66 18.07 7.53
CA LYS A 175 26.08 19.48 7.69
C LYS A 175 25.48 20.43 6.63
N ALA A 176 24.25 20.18 6.18
CA ALA A 176 23.51 21.09 5.30
C ALA A 176 23.43 22.54 5.83
N ALA A 177 23.62 22.74 7.14
CA ALA A 177 23.82 24.05 7.75
C ALA A 177 24.69 23.92 9.01
N THR A 178 25.29 25.02 9.47
CA THR A 178 26.05 25.10 10.74
C THR A 178 25.59 26.26 11.64
N SER A 179 24.46 26.88 11.28
CA SER A 179 23.74 27.86 12.10
C SER A 179 22.24 27.81 11.80
N GLN A 180 21.43 28.38 12.69
CA GLN A 180 19.98 28.45 12.49
C GLN A 180 19.60 29.20 11.21
N SER A 181 20.27 30.31 10.89
CA SER A 181 20.00 31.09 9.68
C SER A 181 20.33 30.31 8.41
N ALA A 182 21.48 29.64 8.39
CA ALA A 182 21.83 28.74 7.29
C ALA A 182 20.85 27.55 7.19
N GLY A 183 20.30 27.09 8.32
CA GLY A 183 19.29 26.02 8.35
C GLY A 183 18.03 26.38 7.56
N TRP A 184 17.53 27.61 7.71
CA TRP A 184 16.38 28.09 6.92
C TRP A 184 16.69 28.17 5.43
N THR A 185 17.90 28.62 5.06
CA THR A 185 18.36 28.62 3.67
C THR A 185 18.42 27.20 3.12
N ALA A 186 19.06 26.27 3.85
CA ALA A 186 19.19 24.88 3.43
C ALA A 186 17.82 24.22 3.18
N MET A 187 16.88 24.42 4.11
CA MET A 187 15.53 23.89 3.97
C MET A 187 14.79 24.40 2.73
N SER A 188 15.01 25.66 2.31
CA SER A 188 14.27 26.28 1.20
C SER A 188 14.98 26.23 -0.16
N GLN A 189 16.31 26.10 -0.18
CA GLN A 189 17.14 26.23 -1.38
C GLN A 189 18.11 25.06 -1.59
N GLY A 190 18.22 24.16 -0.62
CA GLY A 190 19.27 23.15 -0.56
C GLY A 190 20.48 23.62 0.25
N GLY A 191 21.20 22.65 0.82
CA GLY A 191 22.47 22.85 1.51
C GLY A 191 23.62 23.25 0.57
N PRO A 192 24.87 23.26 1.08
CA PRO A 192 26.09 23.44 0.30
C PRO A 192 26.27 22.40 -0.83
N ASP A 193 27.46 22.39 -1.43
CA ASP A 193 27.81 21.40 -2.44
C ASP A 193 27.76 19.97 -1.86
N PRO A 194 26.84 19.09 -2.33
CA PRO A 194 26.67 17.76 -1.76
C PRO A 194 27.91 16.88 -1.89
N ASN A 195 28.79 17.10 -2.88
CA ASN A 195 30.03 16.34 -3.00
C ASN A 195 31.02 16.72 -1.88
N GLN A 196 31.12 18.00 -1.54
CA GLN A 196 31.93 18.45 -0.40
C GLN A 196 31.38 17.93 0.92
N GLN A 197 30.05 17.90 1.06
CA GLN A 197 29.39 17.32 2.23
C GLN A 197 29.58 15.80 2.29
N GLY A 198 29.67 15.13 1.14
CA GLY A 198 30.00 13.72 1.01
C GLY A 198 31.39 13.39 1.53
N LEU A 199 32.39 14.19 1.15
CA LEU A 199 33.75 14.10 1.69
C LEU A 199 33.77 14.40 3.20
N ALA A 200 33.04 15.43 3.65
CA ALA A 200 32.97 15.78 5.06
C ALA A 200 32.33 14.66 5.91
N ALA A 201 31.30 13.99 5.40
CA ALA A 201 30.69 12.83 6.04
C ALA A 201 31.67 11.65 6.12
N TYR A 202 32.34 11.32 5.02
CA TYR A 202 33.41 10.31 4.98
C TYR A 202 34.53 10.59 5.99
N GLN A 203 34.96 11.85 6.12
CA GLN A 203 35.95 12.24 7.13
C GLN A 203 35.42 12.07 8.56
N ALA A 204 34.15 12.41 8.80
CA ALA A 204 33.52 12.30 10.11
C ALA A 204 33.36 10.84 10.59
N MET A 205 33.33 9.88 9.68
CA MET A 205 33.34 8.45 10.01
C MET A 205 34.62 8.01 10.71
N GLY A 206 35.74 8.72 10.52
CA GLY A 206 37.02 8.44 11.19
C GLY A 206 37.54 7.02 10.95
N SER A 207 37.86 6.29 12.00
CA SER A 207 38.32 4.89 11.92
C SER A 207 37.17 3.89 11.71
N ALA A 208 35.92 4.34 11.77
CA ALA A 208 34.73 3.53 11.61
C ALA A 208 34.16 3.55 10.18
N LYS A 209 34.94 4.06 9.21
CA LYS A 209 34.55 4.11 7.79
C LYS A 209 34.04 2.75 7.32
N ARG A 210 32.82 2.74 6.82
CA ARG A 210 32.18 1.60 6.17
C ARG A 210 31.05 2.10 5.30
N ARG A 211 30.62 1.27 4.35
CA ARG A 211 29.48 1.62 3.50
C ARG A 211 28.23 1.73 4.38
N VAL A 212 27.51 2.83 4.19
CA VAL A 212 26.23 3.10 4.83
C VAL A 212 25.19 3.25 3.74
N ARG A 213 24.18 2.37 3.80
CA ARG A 213 23.09 2.38 2.82
C ARG A 213 22.08 3.44 3.18
N ALA A 214 21.51 4.14 2.21
CA ALA A 214 20.55 5.22 2.47
C ALA A 214 19.29 5.08 1.63
N ILE A 215 18.13 5.19 2.27
CA ILE A 215 16.83 5.27 1.60
C ILE A 215 16.15 6.60 1.94
N VAL A 216 15.70 7.34 0.92
CA VAL A 216 15.17 8.70 1.04
C VAL A 216 13.74 8.74 0.52
N PHE A 217 12.83 9.36 1.26
CA PHE A 217 11.45 9.67 0.84
C PHE A 217 11.26 11.18 0.85
N HIS A 218 10.82 11.76 -0.27
CA HIS A 218 10.59 13.20 -0.39
C HIS A 218 9.36 13.50 -1.24
N GLY A 219 8.52 14.41 -0.76
CA GLY A 219 7.31 14.84 -1.47
C GLY A 219 7.58 15.97 -2.45
N THR A 220 6.95 15.96 -3.63
CA THR A 220 7.15 17.04 -4.62
C THR A 220 6.49 18.37 -4.25
N SER A 221 5.60 18.36 -3.27
CA SER A 221 4.91 19.55 -2.74
C SER A 221 5.36 19.88 -1.30
N ASP A 222 6.55 19.43 -0.92
CA ASP A 222 7.15 19.79 0.37
C ASP A 222 7.74 21.21 0.30
N TYR A 223 7.02 22.18 0.86
CA TYR A 223 7.47 23.57 0.96
C TYR A 223 8.06 23.91 2.34
N THR A 224 8.28 22.90 3.20
CA THR A 224 9.00 23.09 4.47
C THR A 224 10.46 22.73 4.30
N VAL A 225 10.74 21.54 3.77
CA VAL A 225 12.06 21.11 3.32
C VAL A 225 11.96 20.79 1.84
N TYR A 226 12.47 21.68 1.00
CA TYR A 226 12.25 21.64 -0.44
C TYR A 226 12.86 20.37 -1.06
N PRO A 227 12.26 19.83 -2.15
CA PRO A 227 12.64 18.54 -2.75
C PRO A 227 14.12 18.40 -3.13
N VAL A 228 14.79 19.53 -3.42
CA VAL A 228 16.24 19.58 -3.70
C VAL A 228 17.09 18.95 -2.60
N ASN A 229 16.64 19.01 -1.34
CA ASN A 229 17.35 18.39 -0.22
C ASN A 229 17.36 16.86 -0.33
N GLY A 230 16.28 16.27 -0.85
CA GLY A 230 16.23 14.83 -1.12
C GLY A 230 17.20 14.39 -2.22
N ASP A 231 17.43 15.25 -3.23
CA ASP A 231 18.46 15.04 -4.25
C ASP A 231 19.86 15.15 -3.66
N GLN A 232 20.11 16.18 -2.85
CA GLN A 232 21.40 16.41 -2.20
C GLN A 232 21.80 15.27 -1.27
N ILE A 233 20.86 14.67 -0.52
CA ILE A 233 21.14 13.49 0.31
C ILE A 233 21.67 12.33 -0.56
N ILE A 234 21.06 12.07 -1.72
CA ILE A 234 21.51 11.00 -2.63
C ILE A 234 22.91 11.31 -3.15
N THR A 235 23.16 12.53 -3.63
CA THR A 235 24.47 12.93 -4.13
C THR A 235 25.55 12.85 -3.04
N GLN A 236 25.25 13.35 -1.84
CA GLN A 236 26.13 13.29 -0.69
C GLN A 236 26.48 11.85 -0.30
N TRP A 237 25.50 10.94 -0.24
CA TRP A 237 25.77 9.54 0.13
C TRP A 237 26.41 8.73 -0.98
N ALA A 238 26.20 9.10 -2.25
CA ALA A 238 26.97 8.52 -3.35
C ALA A 238 28.46 8.87 -3.18
N GLN A 239 28.78 10.16 -3.03
CA GLN A 239 30.15 10.61 -2.81
C GLN A 239 30.78 10.03 -1.53
N THR A 240 30.04 9.97 -0.42
CA THR A 240 30.54 9.35 0.81
C THR A 240 30.91 7.89 0.59
N ASN A 241 30.04 7.13 -0.09
CA ASN A 241 30.29 5.70 -0.32
C ASN A 241 31.35 5.43 -1.42
N ASP A 242 31.54 6.38 -2.34
CA ASP A 242 32.67 6.42 -3.29
C ASP A 242 33.98 6.46 -2.49
N TYR A 243 34.19 7.49 -1.66
CA TYR A 243 35.39 7.56 -0.82
C TYR A 243 35.57 6.38 0.14
N VAL A 244 34.48 5.79 0.64
CA VAL A 244 34.58 4.64 1.56
C VAL A 244 35.19 3.41 0.88
N ASP A 245 35.02 3.23 -0.43
CA ASP A 245 35.40 1.99 -1.06
C ASP A 245 36.91 1.85 -1.31
N ASP A 246 37.57 2.94 -1.72
CA ASP A 246 38.99 2.94 -2.06
C ASP A 246 39.73 4.24 -1.64
N ASN A 247 39.06 5.15 -0.93
CA ASN A 247 39.57 6.46 -0.52
C ASN A 247 39.87 7.43 -1.66
N SER A 248 39.28 7.23 -2.84
CA SER A 248 39.37 8.14 -3.97
C SER A 248 38.00 8.64 -4.41
N ASP A 249 38.01 9.76 -5.14
CA ASP A 249 36.84 10.26 -5.86
C ASP A 249 36.99 9.83 -7.31
N ASN A 250 36.34 8.74 -7.66
CA ASN A 250 36.45 8.12 -8.99
C ASN A 250 35.10 7.73 -9.59
N ASN A 251 33.99 8.05 -8.91
CA ASN A 251 32.62 7.75 -9.31
C ASN A 251 32.34 6.24 -9.48
N SER A 252 33.03 5.37 -8.72
CA SER A 252 32.66 3.96 -8.55
C SER A 252 31.26 3.84 -7.92
N VAL A 253 30.86 4.82 -7.11
CA VAL A 253 29.49 5.07 -6.65
C VAL A 253 29.10 6.47 -7.08
N ASN A 254 27.99 6.61 -7.82
CA ASN A 254 27.54 7.90 -8.32
C ASN A 254 26.04 8.14 -8.10
N ALA A 255 25.62 9.39 -8.29
CA ALA A 255 24.24 9.84 -8.10
C ALA A 255 23.36 9.69 -9.35
N THR A 256 23.74 8.82 -10.29
CA THR A 256 22.92 8.45 -11.45
C THR A 256 22.19 7.16 -11.14
N ALA A 257 20.86 7.16 -11.25
CA ALA A 257 20.07 5.98 -10.93
C ALA A 257 20.29 4.89 -11.98
N ASP A 258 20.62 3.68 -11.55
CA ASP A 258 20.73 2.52 -12.43
C ASP A 258 19.36 2.05 -12.93
N SER A 259 18.34 2.26 -12.11
CA SER A 259 16.96 1.97 -12.49
C SER A 259 15.99 2.93 -11.84
N THR A 260 14.88 3.18 -12.53
CA THR A 260 13.78 4.00 -12.03
C THR A 260 12.46 3.27 -12.26
N ILE A 261 11.65 3.18 -11.22
CA ILE A 261 10.35 2.52 -11.22
C ILE A 261 9.30 3.57 -10.89
N ASN A 262 8.32 3.73 -11.79
CA ASN A 262 7.15 4.57 -11.52
C ASN A 262 6.02 3.68 -10.98
N GLY A 263 5.34 4.16 -9.94
CA GLY A 263 4.24 3.46 -9.32
C GLY A 263 3.15 4.42 -8.87
N THR A 264 2.02 3.87 -8.46
CA THR A 264 0.92 4.64 -7.86
C THR A 264 0.26 3.79 -6.81
N VAL A 265 0.10 4.34 -5.62
CA VAL A 265 -0.71 3.70 -4.57
C VAL A 265 -2.16 3.73 -5.02
N THR A 266 -2.89 2.62 -4.92
CA THR A 266 -4.31 2.56 -5.26
C THR A 266 -5.07 3.66 -4.50
N ASN A 267 -5.78 4.53 -5.24
CA ASN A 267 -6.47 5.73 -4.71
C ASN A 267 -5.56 6.73 -3.95
N GLY A 268 -4.25 6.67 -4.20
CA GLY A 268 -3.24 7.45 -3.51
C GLY A 268 -2.30 8.21 -4.46
N PHE A 269 -1.14 8.56 -3.95
CA PHE A 269 -0.13 9.31 -4.68
C PHE A 269 0.64 8.42 -5.66
N SER A 270 0.97 8.99 -6.81
CA SER A 270 1.99 8.43 -7.68
C SER A 270 3.38 8.70 -7.11
N TYR A 271 4.33 7.84 -7.42
CA TYR A 271 5.70 7.96 -6.94
C TYR A 271 6.70 7.44 -7.98
N THR A 272 7.92 7.90 -7.84
CA THR A 272 9.08 7.44 -8.60
C THR A 272 10.11 6.92 -7.61
N ARG A 273 10.51 5.65 -7.77
CA ARG A 273 11.57 4.99 -7.02
C ARG A 273 12.82 4.89 -7.88
N SER A 274 13.87 5.60 -7.51
CA SER A 274 15.18 5.55 -8.15
C SER A 274 16.15 4.71 -7.31
N ILE A 275 16.84 3.77 -7.94
CA ILE A 275 17.70 2.78 -7.28
C ILE A 275 19.13 2.97 -7.80
N TYR A 276 20.09 2.97 -6.86
CA TYR A 276 21.52 3.12 -7.12
C TYR A 276 22.21 1.92 -6.48
N ASN A 277 22.80 1.07 -7.30
CA ASN A 277 23.43 -0.16 -6.88
C ASN A 277 24.92 0.05 -6.61
N ASP A 278 25.48 -0.83 -5.79
CA ASP A 278 26.92 -0.99 -5.75
C ASP A 278 27.43 -1.81 -6.96
N ALA A 279 28.75 -1.96 -7.06
CA ALA A 279 29.42 -2.70 -8.13
C ALA A 279 28.99 -4.17 -8.27
N VAL A 280 28.34 -4.76 -7.26
CA VAL A 280 27.84 -6.15 -7.29
C VAL A 280 26.32 -6.22 -7.49
N GLY A 281 25.67 -5.09 -7.78
CA GLY A 281 24.23 -5.01 -8.12
C GLY A 281 23.30 -4.97 -6.91
N THR A 282 23.80 -4.73 -5.69
CA THR A 282 22.97 -4.57 -4.49
C THR A 282 22.56 -3.10 -4.32
N PRO A 283 21.26 -2.80 -4.09
CA PRO A 283 20.83 -1.43 -3.82
C PRO A 283 21.56 -0.82 -2.62
N LEU A 284 22.41 0.18 -2.90
CA LEU A 284 23.19 0.94 -1.93
C LEU A 284 22.47 2.23 -1.52
N LEU A 285 21.86 2.91 -2.49
CA LEU A 285 21.01 4.08 -2.27
C LEU A 285 19.64 3.89 -2.94
N GLU A 286 18.61 4.51 -2.38
CA GLU A 286 17.27 4.48 -2.94
C GLU A 286 16.54 5.79 -2.66
N LYS A 287 15.92 6.39 -3.69
CA LYS A 287 15.12 7.62 -3.56
C LYS A 287 13.69 7.37 -3.98
N TRP A 288 12.74 7.78 -3.15
CA TRP A 288 11.31 7.80 -3.42
C TRP A 288 10.83 9.23 -3.51
N THR A 289 10.54 9.68 -4.72
CA THR A 289 9.89 10.96 -4.99
C THR A 289 8.39 10.73 -5.05
N VAL A 290 7.63 11.31 -4.11
CA VAL A 290 6.18 11.08 -3.98
C VAL A 290 5.43 12.30 -4.48
N ASN A 291 4.69 12.14 -5.57
CA ASN A 291 4.01 13.24 -6.24
C ASN A 291 2.89 13.79 -5.37
N THR A 292 2.78 15.13 -5.28
CA THR A 292 1.77 15.87 -4.51
C THR A 292 1.85 15.73 -2.99
N MET A 293 2.74 14.88 -2.48
CA MET A 293 2.99 14.76 -1.04
C MET A 293 3.68 16.04 -0.54
N GLY A 294 3.16 16.59 0.57
CA GLY A 294 3.77 17.70 1.29
C GLY A 294 4.85 17.26 2.29
N HIS A 295 5.09 18.08 3.30
CA HIS A 295 6.02 17.77 4.39
C HIS A 295 5.45 16.72 5.34
N ALA A 296 5.62 15.45 5.02
CA ALA A 296 5.00 14.35 5.75
C ALA A 296 5.75 13.01 5.57
N TRP A 297 5.59 12.12 6.54
CA TRP A 297 5.95 10.71 6.40
C TRP A 297 5.06 10.06 5.34
N SER A 298 5.67 9.41 4.35
CA SER A 298 4.93 8.76 3.27
C SER A 298 4.17 7.52 3.76
N GLY A 299 2.89 7.45 3.40
CA GLY A 299 1.97 6.46 3.96
C GLY A 299 1.68 6.79 5.43
N GLY A 300 1.78 5.77 6.29
CA GLY A 300 1.51 5.93 7.72
C GLY A 300 0.02 6.10 8.05
N SER A 301 -0.25 6.53 9.28
CA SER A 301 -1.59 6.61 9.87
C SER A 301 -1.95 8.04 10.22
N THR A 302 -3.24 8.38 10.10
CA THR A 302 -3.80 9.66 10.61
C THR A 302 -3.82 9.75 12.13
N ALA A 303 -3.47 8.67 12.84
CA ALA A 303 -3.35 8.64 14.30
C ALA A 303 -2.14 9.43 14.84
N GLY A 304 -1.17 9.75 13.99
CA GLY A 304 -0.06 10.65 14.30
C GLY A 304 -0.01 11.82 13.33
N SER A 305 0.68 12.89 13.74
CA SER A 305 0.84 14.10 12.94
C SER A 305 1.88 13.94 11.81
N TYR A 306 1.80 14.84 10.82
CA TYR A 306 2.71 14.89 9.65
C TYR A 306 2.83 13.56 8.89
N THR A 307 1.68 12.91 8.63
CA THR A 307 1.61 11.70 7.80
C THR A 307 0.86 11.97 6.51
N ALA A 308 1.17 11.17 5.49
CA ALA A 308 0.51 11.21 4.19
C ALA A 308 -0.01 9.81 3.85
N PRO A 309 -1.15 9.36 4.43
CA PRO A 309 -1.64 7.98 4.27
C PRO A 309 -1.87 7.52 2.83
N LYS A 310 -2.00 8.47 1.90
CA LYS A 310 -2.12 8.20 0.45
C LYS A 310 -0.78 7.88 -0.23
N GLY A 311 0.36 8.12 0.42
CA GLY A 311 1.69 7.82 -0.11
C GLY A 311 2.09 6.34 0.04
N PRO A 312 3.15 5.91 -0.64
CA PRO A 312 3.73 4.57 -0.44
C PRO A 312 4.13 4.35 1.02
N ASN A 313 4.04 3.11 1.52
CA ASN A 313 4.34 2.80 2.91
C ASN A 313 5.85 2.88 3.19
N ALA A 314 6.33 4.05 3.64
CA ALA A 314 7.74 4.27 3.91
C ALA A 314 8.29 3.33 4.99
N SER A 315 7.53 3.01 6.04
CA SER A 315 8.00 2.13 7.12
C SER A 315 8.27 0.71 6.61
N GLN A 316 7.40 0.18 5.75
CA GLN A 316 7.57 -1.14 5.13
C GLN A 316 8.78 -1.15 4.19
N GLU A 317 8.91 -0.12 3.35
CA GLU A 317 9.98 -0.02 2.35
C GLU A 317 11.35 0.26 2.97
N ILE A 318 11.41 1.08 4.02
CA ILE A 318 12.61 1.30 4.83
C ILE A 318 13.05 -0.02 5.47
N TRP A 319 12.12 -0.78 6.05
CA TRP A 319 12.47 -2.08 6.60
C TRP A 319 12.96 -3.06 5.53
N ARG A 320 12.24 -3.18 4.38
CA ARG A 320 12.68 -4.00 3.25
C ARG A 320 14.10 -3.64 2.82
N PHE A 321 14.37 -2.34 2.71
CA PHE A 321 15.68 -1.85 2.33
C PHE A 321 16.72 -2.21 3.39
N PHE A 322 16.49 -1.94 4.67
CA PHE A 322 17.40 -2.26 5.77
C PHE A 322 17.72 -3.75 5.86
N SER A 323 16.69 -4.60 5.87
CA SER A 323 16.85 -6.05 6.04
C SER A 323 17.61 -6.68 4.87
N ALA A 324 17.43 -6.17 3.65
CA ALA A 324 18.13 -6.67 2.46
C ALA A 324 19.65 -6.37 2.46
N GLY A 325 20.11 -5.32 3.15
CA GLY A 325 21.53 -4.96 3.19
C GLY A 325 22.35 -5.62 4.29
N SER A 326 21.75 -6.52 5.06
CA SER A 326 22.39 -7.20 6.19
C SER A 326 23.52 -8.15 5.79
N GLY A 327 23.82 -8.28 4.49
CA GLY A 327 24.88 -9.11 3.93
C GLY A 327 26.06 -8.36 3.31
N SER A 328 26.15 -7.02 3.41
CA SER A 328 27.15 -6.23 2.65
C SER A 328 28.33 -5.66 3.46
N THR A 329 28.75 -6.31 4.56
CA THR A 329 30.17 -6.28 4.95
C THR A 329 30.90 -7.32 4.10
N PRO A 330 32.10 -7.04 3.55
CA PRO A 330 32.90 -8.08 2.93
C PRO A 330 33.00 -9.26 3.91
N PRO A 331 32.71 -10.49 3.48
CA PRO A 331 32.88 -11.63 4.36
C PRO A 331 34.37 -11.72 4.76
N PRO A 332 34.69 -12.32 5.93
CA PRO A 332 36.01 -12.89 6.10
C PRO A 332 36.29 -13.84 4.92
N PRO A 333 37.56 -14.11 4.58
CA PRO A 333 37.89 -14.96 3.44
C PRO A 333 37.06 -16.24 3.47
N SER A 334 36.50 -16.60 2.31
CA SER A 334 35.84 -17.88 2.08
C SER A 334 36.57 -18.99 2.81
N ASP A 335 35.88 -19.74 3.68
CA ASP A 335 36.38 -21.03 4.13
C ASP A 335 36.38 -21.95 2.91
N PRO A 336 37.54 -22.31 2.33
CA PRO A 336 37.59 -23.15 1.14
C PRO A 336 37.23 -24.61 1.44
N GLY A 337 36.80 -24.93 2.66
CA GLY A 337 36.40 -26.27 3.09
C GLY A 337 34.90 -26.57 3.09
N ASP A 338 34.02 -25.57 2.99
CA ASP A 338 32.57 -25.81 3.02
C ASP A 338 32.00 -26.21 1.65
N THR A 339 31.46 -27.41 1.59
CA THR A 339 30.87 -28.02 0.39
C THR A 339 29.39 -28.38 0.58
N THR A 340 28.78 -27.98 1.69
CA THR A 340 27.41 -28.36 2.05
C THR A 340 26.44 -27.27 1.64
N ALA A 341 25.44 -27.60 0.81
CA ALA A 341 24.42 -26.64 0.42
C ALA A 341 23.49 -26.26 1.59
N PRO A 342 23.01 -25.00 1.65
CA PRO A 342 22.09 -24.57 2.69
C PRO A 342 20.71 -25.19 2.49
N VAL A 343 19.99 -25.35 3.60
CA VAL A 343 18.61 -25.82 3.64
C VAL A 343 17.66 -24.63 3.60
N LEU A 344 16.99 -24.45 2.46
CA LEU A 344 15.86 -23.53 2.32
C LEU A 344 14.59 -24.11 2.95
N THR A 345 13.97 -23.33 3.83
CA THR A 345 12.64 -23.62 4.40
C THR A 345 11.63 -22.61 3.86
N VAL A 346 10.49 -23.11 3.38
CA VAL A 346 9.34 -22.30 2.93
C VAL A 346 8.14 -22.64 3.80
N SER A 347 7.50 -21.64 4.41
CA SER A 347 6.38 -21.86 5.34
C SER A 347 5.34 -20.72 5.32
N PRO A 348 4.03 -21.00 5.19
CA PRO A 348 3.46 -22.32 4.95
C PRO A 348 3.88 -22.87 3.57
N VAL A 349 3.83 -24.18 3.39
CA VAL A 349 4.03 -24.81 2.07
C VAL A 349 2.85 -24.49 1.14
N GLY A 350 3.07 -24.64 -0.17
CA GLY A 350 2.04 -24.39 -1.18
C GLY A 350 0.74 -25.17 -0.93
N GLY A 351 -0.39 -24.55 -1.26
CA GLY A 351 -1.71 -25.08 -0.97
C GLY A 351 -2.82 -24.10 -1.35
N SER A 352 -4.05 -24.43 -0.94
CA SER A 352 -5.24 -23.60 -1.16
C SER A 352 -5.58 -22.81 0.11
N PHE A 353 -5.85 -21.52 -0.04
CA PHE A 353 -6.13 -20.59 1.05
C PHE A 353 -7.35 -19.74 0.72
N ASP A 354 -8.25 -19.54 1.68
CA ASP A 354 -9.47 -18.73 1.49
C ASP A 354 -9.25 -17.24 1.82
N ALA A 355 -8.00 -16.85 2.05
CA ALA A 355 -7.57 -15.49 2.34
C ALA A 355 -6.11 -15.31 1.89
N GLN A 356 -5.63 -14.05 1.90
CA GLN A 356 -4.22 -13.75 1.63
C GLN A 356 -3.29 -14.55 2.56
N VAL A 357 -2.17 -15.02 2.02
CA VAL A 357 -1.19 -15.84 2.76
C VAL A 357 0.16 -15.15 2.84
N SER A 358 0.73 -15.09 4.04
CA SER A 358 2.11 -14.62 4.25
C SER A 358 3.06 -15.82 4.30
N VAL A 359 3.93 -15.92 3.30
CA VAL A 359 4.90 -17.00 3.10
C VAL A 359 6.27 -16.55 3.54
N GLY A 360 6.82 -17.21 4.56
CA GLY A 360 8.19 -17.05 5.01
C GLY A 360 9.15 -17.95 4.22
N LEU A 361 10.31 -17.40 3.88
CA LEU A 361 11.46 -18.12 3.35
C LEU A 361 12.62 -17.93 4.32
N SER A 362 13.35 -19.00 4.67
CA SER A 362 14.51 -18.92 5.57
C SER A 362 15.56 -19.97 5.25
N LEU A 363 16.84 -19.64 5.46
CA LEU A 363 17.95 -20.60 5.43
C LEU A 363 18.31 -21.06 6.84
N ASN A 364 18.83 -22.28 6.96
CA ASN A 364 19.43 -22.82 8.20
C ASN A 364 20.77 -22.15 8.56
N GLU A 365 21.37 -21.40 7.63
CA GLU A 365 22.67 -20.76 7.77
C GLU A 365 22.73 -19.46 6.96
N SER A 366 23.85 -18.74 7.06
CA SER A 366 24.01 -17.44 6.40
C SER A 366 24.10 -17.60 4.87
N GLY A 367 23.29 -16.85 4.14
CA GLY A 367 23.26 -16.94 2.68
C GLY A 367 22.21 -16.04 2.03
N SER A 368 22.03 -16.22 0.72
CA SER A 368 21.02 -15.55 -0.09
C SER A 368 19.94 -16.54 -0.52
N ILE A 369 18.68 -16.12 -0.45
CA ILE A 369 17.53 -16.82 -1.03
C ILE A 369 17.18 -16.11 -2.33
N TYR A 370 17.15 -16.81 -3.44
CA TYR A 370 16.68 -16.28 -4.72
C TYR A 370 15.34 -16.90 -5.06
N TYR A 371 14.40 -16.08 -5.55
CA TYR A 371 13.05 -16.54 -5.82
C TYR A 371 12.37 -15.81 -6.99
N THR A 372 11.30 -16.39 -7.49
CA THR A 372 10.38 -15.85 -8.49
C THR A 372 8.94 -16.17 -8.05
N THR A 373 7.98 -15.32 -8.41
CA THR A 373 6.55 -15.50 -8.05
C THR A 373 5.66 -15.81 -9.26
N ASP A 374 6.25 -15.90 -10.45
CA ASP A 374 5.59 -16.24 -11.71
C ASP A 374 5.82 -17.70 -12.14
N GLY A 375 6.51 -18.49 -11.32
CA GLY A 375 6.87 -19.88 -11.61
C GLY A 375 8.06 -20.07 -12.58
N SER A 376 8.72 -18.99 -13.02
CA SER A 376 9.97 -19.07 -13.79
C SER A 376 11.14 -19.57 -12.92
N ASP A 377 12.20 -20.14 -13.51
CA ASP A 377 13.33 -20.64 -12.73
C ASP A 377 14.16 -19.48 -12.14
N PRO A 378 14.27 -19.36 -10.80
CA PRO A 378 15.02 -18.28 -10.16
C PRO A 378 16.54 -18.34 -10.42
N ARG A 379 17.08 -19.37 -11.08
CA ARG A 379 18.51 -19.40 -11.45
C ARG A 379 18.80 -18.58 -12.70
N THR A 380 17.83 -18.44 -13.59
CA THR A 380 18.02 -17.86 -14.92
C THR A 380 17.02 -16.74 -15.24
N SER A 381 15.93 -16.63 -14.48
CA SER A 381 14.87 -15.68 -14.77
C SER A 381 15.26 -14.23 -14.48
N ALA A 382 14.86 -13.33 -15.38
CA ALA A 382 14.95 -11.88 -15.20
C ALA A 382 13.98 -11.33 -14.16
N THR A 383 12.93 -12.08 -13.78
CA THR A 383 11.97 -11.71 -12.72
C THR A 383 12.44 -12.12 -11.32
N ARG A 384 13.65 -12.68 -11.21
CA ARG A 384 14.27 -13.11 -9.96
C ARG A 384 14.41 -11.94 -8.99
N SER A 385 13.97 -12.17 -7.77
CA SER A 385 14.22 -11.35 -6.59
C SER A 385 15.01 -12.14 -5.55
N SER A 386 15.47 -11.48 -4.48
CA SER A 386 16.24 -12.16 -3.42
C SER A 386 15.96 -11.62 -2.02
N PHE A 387 16.25 -12.47 -1.03
CA PHE A 387 16.35 -12.13 0.38
C PHE A 387 17.71 -12.56 0.93
N THR A 388 18.19 -11.89 1.98
CA THR A 388 19.37 -12.34 2.74
C THR A 388 18.89 -13.08 3.98
N ASN A 389 19.30 -14.33 4.16
CA ASN A 389 18.96 -15.27 5.24
C ASN A 389 17.47 -15.63 5.34
N ASN A 390 16.59 -14.64 5.43
CA ASN A 390 15.15 -14.83 5.55
C ASN A 390 14.35 -13.69 4.92
N GLY A 391 13.09 -13.96 4.59
CA GLY A 391 12.16 -12.97 4.07
C GLY A 391 10.72 -13.45 4.10
N ARG A 392 9.79 -12.54 3.84
CA ARG A 392 8.36 -12.83 3.75
C ARG A 392 7.76 -12.27 2.47
N LEU A 393 6.86 -13.03 1.88
CA LEU A 393 6.04 -12.66 0.73
C LEU A 393 4.57 -12.70 1.14
N LEU A 394 3.76 -11.77 0.63
CA LEU A 394 2.32 -11.78 0.81
C LEU A 394 1.67 -12.10 -0.53
N PHE A 395 0.88 -13.17 -0.60
CA PHE A 395 0.13 -13.54 -1.80
C PHE A 395 -1.36 -13.29 -1.58
N THR A 396 -1.93 -12.44 -2.43
CA THR A 396 -3.35 -12.08 -2.44
C THR A 396 -4.10 -12.74 -3.61
N THR A 397 -3.36 -13.31 -4.57
CA THR A 397 -3.87 -14.04 -5.73
C THR A 397 -3.09 -15.34 -5.90
N THR A 398 -3.60 -16.23 -6.74
CA THR A 398 -2.88 -17.47 -7.07
C THR A 398 -1.47 -17.19 -7.58
N THR A 399 -0.45 -17.69 -6.87
CA THR A 399 0.96 -17.38 -7.10
C THR A 399 1.80 -18.64 -7.09
N THR A 400 2.71 -18.80 -8.06
CA THR A 400 3.68 -19.91 -8.07
C THR A 400 5.04 -19.38 -7.65
N LEU A 401 5.44 -19.71 -6.42
CA LEU A 401 6.76 -19.39 -5.88
C LEU A 401 7.76 -20.47 -6.30
N LYS A 402 8.87 -20.08 -6.93
CA LYS A 402 10.07 -20.90 -7.00
C LYS A 402 11.20 -20.24 -6.25
N ALA A 403 11.96 -20.99 -5.44
CA ALA A 403 13.03 -20.43 -4.63
C ALA A 403 14.18 -21.41 -4.38
N TYR A 404 15.41 -20.91 -4.23
CA TYR A 404 16.58 -21.67 -3.77
C TYR A 404 17.49 -20.82 -2.88
N GLY A 405 18.28 -21.47 -2.04
CA GLY A 405 19.29 -20.85 -1.18
C GLY A 405 20.70 -20.98 -1.76
N VAL A 406 21.56 -20.01 -1.48
CA VAL A 406 23.01 -20.05 -1.73
C VAL A 406 23.72 -19.57 -0.48
N ASP A 407 24.65 -20.35 0.06
CA ASP A 407 25.43 -19.96 1.25
C ASP A 407 26.58 -19.01 0.88
N LEU A 408 27.41 -18.65 1.86
CA LEU A 408 28.59 -17.80 1.66
C LEU A 408 29.74 -18.52 0.92
N ALA A 409 29.77 -19.86 0.93
CA ALA A 409 30.73 -20.69 0.21
C ALA A 409 30.27 -21.01 -1.23
N THR A 410 29.17 -20.41 -1.68
CA THR A 410 28.52 -20.57 -2.99
C THR A 410 27.86 -21.93 -3.25
N ASN A 411 27.69 -22.77 -2.22
CA ASN A 411 26.91 -23.98 -2.37
C ASN A 411 25.41 -23.61 -2.50
N ALA A 412 24.72 -24.24 -3.44
CA ALA A 412 23.34 -23.90 -3.77
C ALA A 412 22.38 -25.06 -3.43
N SER A 413 21.27 -24.73 -2.78
CA SER A 413 20.19 -25.68 -2.54
C SER A 413 19.49 -26.05 -3.86
N ALA A 414 18.72 -27.14 -3.83
CA ALA A 414 17.75 -27.41 -4.87
C ALA A 414 16.68 -26.30 -4.94
N VAL A 415 16.14 -26.04 -6.13
CA VAL A 415 15.00 -25.15 -6.31
C VAL A 415 13.75 -25.85 -5.77
N GLN A 416 13.08 -25.21 -4.82
CA GLN A 416 11.75 -25.58 -4.36
C GLN A 416 10.70 -24.85 -5.18
N SER A 417 9.55 -25.48 -5.41
CA SER A 417 8.42 -24.90 -6.15
C SER A 417 7.14 -25.12 -5.35
N HIS A 418 6.42 -24.04 -5.05
CA HIS A 418 5.20 -24.03 -4.25
C HIS A 418 4.15 -23.17 -4.94
N THR A 419 2.95 -23.71 -5.18
CA THR A 419 1.82 -22.95 -5.69
C THR A 419 0.86 -22.62 -4.55
N TYR A 420 0.52 -21.34 -4.43
CA TYR A 420 -0.44 -20.82 -3.46
C TYR A 420 -1.68 -20.42 -4.22
N THR A 421 -2.77 -21.14 -4.06
CA THR A 421 -4.07 -20.80 -4.67
C THR A 421 -4.86 -20.00 -3.67
N ILE A 422 -5.15 -18.73 -3.98
CA ILE A 422 -5.96 -17.86 -3.11
C ILE A 422 -7.39 -17.87 -3.66
N ASN A 423 -8.28 -18.56 -2.96
CA ASN A 423 -9.69 -18.60 -3.28
C ASN A 423 -10.36 -17.36 -2.70
N HIS A 424 -10.96 -16.55 -3.58
CA HIS A 424 -11.93 -15.56 -3.19
C HIS A 424 -13.30 -16.12 -3.58
N PRO A 425 -14.13 -16.61 -2.64
CA PRO A 425 -15.43 -17.13 -2.98
C PRO A 425 -16.27 -16.03 -3.63
N GLU A 426 -16.91 -16.36 -4.76
CA GLU A 426 -17.83 -15.43 -5.42
C GLU A 426 -18.96 -15.05 -4.46
N THR A 427 -19.10 -13.76 -4.22
CA THR A 427 -20.15 -13.14 -3.41
C THR A 427 -21.15 -12.48 -4.34
N SER A 428 -22.44 -12.68 -4.10
CA SER A 428 -23.52 -11.99 -4.83
C SER A 428 -24.34 -11.13 -3.89
N VAL A 429 -24.54 -9.86 -4.26
CA VAL A 429 -25.34 -8.88 -3.53
C VAL A 429 -26.44 -8.36 -4.45
N THR A 430 -27.66 -8.24 -3.92
CA THR A 430 -28.81 -7.68 -4.64
C THR A 430 -29.12 -6.29 -4.10
N PHE A 431 -29.03 -5.29 -4.97
CA PHE A 431 -29.40 -3.91 -4.70
C PHE A 431 -30.80 -3.65 -5.20
N THR A 432 -31.71 -3.23 -4.32
CA THR A 432 -33.02 -2.71 -4.74
C THR A 432 -32.86 -1.24 -5.11
N SER A 433 -33.56 -0.79 -6.15
CA SER A 433 -33.50 0.60 -6.60
C SER A 433 -33.98 1.57 -5.51
N THR A 434 -33.38 2.76 -5.45
CA THR A 434 -33.72 3.83 -4.52
C THR A 434 -34.91 4.62 -5.09
N GLY A 435 -36.14 4.30 -4.68
CA GLY A 435 -37.32 4.84 -5.39
C GLY A 435 -37.49 6.36 -5.33
N ALA A 436 -36.93 7.05 -4.32
CA ALA A 436 -36.90 8.52 -4.27
C ALA A 436 -36.02 9.16 -5.37
N GLU A 437 -35.16 8.37 -6.00
CA GLU A 437 -34.23 8.75 -7.07
C GLU A 437 -34.64 8.12 -8.42
N ASP A 438 -35.76 7.40 -8.45
CA ASP A 438 -36.30 6.77 -9.65
C ASP A 438 -37.39 7.64 -10.28
N GLY A 439 -37.62 7.42 -11.57
CA GLY A 439 -38.70 8.05 -12.30
C GLY A 439 -38.44 8.10 -13.79
N TYR A 440 -38.92 9.16 -14.45
CA TYR A 440 -38.60 9.40 -15.85
C TYR A 440 -38.49 10.88 -16.18
N ALA A 441 -37.68 11.19 -17.18
CA ALA A 441 -37.62 12.49 -17.84
C ALA A 441 -38.18 12.35 -19.27
N ALA A 442 -38.95 13.34 -19.71
CA ALA A 442 -39.65 13.28 -20.99
C ALA A 442 -39.55 14.58 -21.77
N ALA A 443 -39.54 14.45 -23.11
CA ALA A 443 -39.64 15.57 -24.03
C ALA A 443 -41.07 16.12 -24.10
N ASN A 444 -41.22 17.41 -24.43
CA ASN A 444 -42.53 18.02 -24.67
C ASN A 444 -43.07 17.76 -26.09
N THR A 445 -42.19 17.49 -27.05
CA THR A 445 -42.54 17.33 -28.47
C THR A 445 -41.74 16.20 -29.12
N PRO A 446 -42.24 15.60 -30.23
CA PRO A 446 -41.54 14.53 -30.96
C PRO A 446 -40.15 14.88 -31.49
N THR A 447 -39.86 16.17 -31.67
CA THR A 447 -38.60 16.67 -32.23
C THR A 447 -37.64 17.20 -31.17
N SER A 448 -38.05 17.23 -29.89
CA SER A 448 -37.19 17.77 -28.83
C SER A 448 -36.00 16.86 -28.56
N THR A 449 -34.81 17.45 -28.43
CA THR A 449 -33.58 16.76 -28.03
C THR A 449 -33.25 16.95 -26.55
N THR A 450 -34.04 17.75 -25.84
CA THR A 450 -33.91 18.04 -24.40
C THR A 450 -35.19 17.69 -23.65
N GLY A 451 -35.04 17.42 -22.36
CA GLY A 451 -36.14 17.16 -21.45
C GLY A 451 -37.01 18.40 -21.21
N GLY A 452 -38.31 18.20 -21.20
CA GLY A 452 -39.31 19.23 -20.88
C GLY A 452 -39.81 19.16 -19.44
N TYR A 453 -39.92 17.94 -18.90
CA TYR A 453 -40.36 17.68 -17.53
C TYR A 453 -39.80 16.35 -17.02
N ALA A 454 -39.89 16.14 -15.71
CA ALA A 454 -39.58 14.88 -15.06
C ALA A 454 -40.60 14.55 -13.99
N VAL A 455 -40.77 13.26 -13.73
CA VAL A 455 -41.71 12.74 -12.73
C VAL A 455 -40.96 11.71 -11.89
N SER A 456 -40.99 11.89 -10.56
CA SER A 456 -40.53 10.89 -9.60
C SER A 456 -41.70 9.98 -9.23
N SER A 457 -41.68 8.77 -9.80
CA SER A 457 -42.74 7.76 -9.69
C SER A 457 -42.23 6.42 -10.22
N ASP A 458 -43.16 5.55 -10.64
CA ASP A 458 -42.83 4.46 -11.57
C ASP A 458 -42.12 4.99 -12.82
N VAL A 459 -41.30 4.13 -13.41
CA VAL A 459 -40.29 4.44 -14.42
C VAL A 459 -40.83 4.15 -15.82
N TYR A 460 -40.81 5.16 -16.69
CA TYR A 460 -41.35 5.04 -18.04
C TYR A 460 -40.21 5.04 -19.07
N ALA A 461 -40.32 4.20 -20.11
CA ALA A 461 -39.35 4.18 -21.21
C ALA A 461 -40.04 3.89 -22.54
N GLY A 462 -39.84 4.75 -23.54
CA GLY A 462 -40.52 4.68 -24.84
C GLY A 462 -40.80 6.08 -25.37
N ASP A 463 -42.01 6.30 -25.86
CA ASP A 463 -42.54 7.61 -26.26
C ASP A 463 -43.99 7.84 -25.80
N ASN A 464 -44.43 9.09 -25.86
CA ASN A 464 -45.82 9.48 -25.69
C ASN A 464 -46.25 10.37 -26.85
N ALA A 465 -47.08 9.85 -27.76
CA ALA A 465 -47.41 10.51 -29.02
C ALA A 465 -46.14 10.97 -29.75
N ASP A 466 -45.21 10.04 -29.95
CA ASP A 466 -43.87 10.23 -30.53
C ASP A 466 -42.88 11.11 -29.73
N ALA A 467 -43.30 11.74 -28.62
CA ALA A 467 -42.38 12.47 -27.75
C ALA A 467 -41.58 11.50 -26.86
N PRO A 468 -40.24 11.46 -26.95
CA PRO A 468 -39.44 10.45 -26.25
C PRO A 468 -39.49 10.57 -24.73
N ILE A 469 -39.43 9.42 -24.07
CA ILE A 469 -39.35 9.25 -22.62
C ILE A 469 -38.09 8.46 -22.26
N ARG A 470 -37.44 8.85 -21.17
CA ARG A 470 -36.24 8.22 -20.62
C ARG A 470 -36.47 7.87 -19.15
N GLY A 471 -36.37 6.59 -18.83
CA GLY A 471 -36.48 6.12 -17.45
C GLY A 471 -35.17 6.35 -16.69
N VAL A 472 -35.25 6.57 -15.39
CA VAL A 472 -34.08 6.70 -14.50
C VAL A 472 -34.24 5.71 -13.35
N LEU A 473 -33.18 4.93 -13.12
CA LEU A 473 -33.06 3.99 -12.01
C LEU A 473 -31.78 4.24 -11.24
N SER A 474 -31.84 4.13 -9.91
CA SER A 474 -30.73 4.46 -9.03
C SER A 474 -30.44 3.33 -8.04
N PHE A 475 -29.23 2.80 -8.03
CA PHE A 475 -28.83 1.73 -7.10
C PHE A 475 -27.70 2.21 -6.20
N ASN A 476 -27.88 2.19 -4.88
CA ASN A 476 -26.80 2.44 -3.93
C ASN A 476 -25.88 1.21 -3.84
N THR A 477 -24.76 1.25 -4.56
CA THR A 477 -23.79 0.16 -4.67
C THR A 477 -22.60 0.32 -3.72
N ALA A 478 -22.68 1.23 -2.75
CA ALA A 478 -21.58 1.57 -1.84
C ALA A 478 -21.17 0.45 -0.85
N SER A 479 -21.98 -0.60 -0.71
CA SER A 479 -21.65 -1.74 0.16
C SER A 479 -20.69 -2.74 -0.49
N ILE A 480 -20.36 -2.59 -1.76
CA ILE A 480 -19.37 -3.44 -2.44
C ILE A 480 -17.97 -3.02 -1.95
N PRO A 481 -17.11 -3.95 -1.50
CA PRO A 481 -15.75 -3.61 -1.07
C PRO A 481 -14.94 -2.96 -2.19
N ASP A 482 -14.16 -1.93 -1.87
CA ASP A 482 -13.34 -1.18 -2.86
C ASP A 482 -12.44 -2.10 -3.70
N GLY A 483 -11.81 -3.08 -3.06
CA GLY A 483 -10.92 -4.07 -3.68
C GLY A 483 -11.61 -5.21 -4.45
N ALA A 484 -12.94 -5.30 -4.42
CA ALA A 484 -13.67 -6.40 -5.04
C ALA A 484 -13.54 -6.38 -6.57
N THR A 485 -13.32 -7.52 -7.20
CA THR A 485 -13.41 -7.65 -8.66
C THR A 485 -14.84 -8.01 -9.04
N ILE A 486 -15.55 -7.11 -9.71
CA ILE A 486 -16.90 -7.41 -10.24
C ILE A 486 -16.79 -8.46 -11.34
N LEU A 487 -17.51 -9.57 -11.18
CA LEU A 487 -17.54 -10.70 -12.11
C LEU A 487 -18.74 -10.62 -13.06
N GLY A 488 -19.87 -10.11 -12.57
CA GLY A 488 -21.09 -9.98 -13.36
C GLY A 488 -22.11 -9.08 -12.69
N ALA A 489 -23.04 -8.56 -13.47
CA ALA A 489 -24.19 -7.84 -12.94
C ALA A 489 -25.40 -7.99 -13.87
N GLU A 490 -26.58 -8.22 -13.28
CA GLU A 490 -27.86 -8.35 -13.96
C GLU A 490 -28.83 -7.29 -13.41
N ILE A 491 -29.49 -6.54 -14.30
CA ILE A 491 -30.63 -5.69 -13.93
C ILE A 491 -31.92 -6.44 -14.23
N ARG A 492 -32.83 -6.48 -13.27
CA ARG A 492 -34.18 -7.02 -13.44
C ARG A 492 -35.22 -5.95 -13.19
N LEU A 493 -36.15 -5.81 -14.13
CA LEU A 493 -37.23 -4.85 -14.12
C LEU A 493 -38.56 -5.61 -14.20
N SER A 494 -39.63 -5.04 -13.65
CA SER A 494 -40.98 -5.60 -13.76
C SER A 494 -41.97 -4.56 -14.23
N TYR A 495 -42.92 -4.99 -15.06
CA TYR A 495 -44.00 -4.15 -15.52
C TYR A 495 -44.99 -3.90 -14.39
N THR A 496 -45.49 -2.68 -14.23
CA THR A 496 -46.58 -2.41 -13.28
C THR A 496 -47.94 -2.71 -13.89
N GLN A 497 -48.05 -2.65 -15.22
CA GLN A 497 -49.23 -2.97 -16.00
C GLN A 497 -48.86 -3.49 -17.40
N GLY A 498 -49.86 -3.92 -18.18
CA GLY A 498 -49.64 -4.22 -19.59
C GLY A 498 -49.14 -3.00 -20.37
N THR A 499 -48.48 -3.20 -21.51
CA THR A 499 -47.93 -2.10 -22.29
C THR A 499 -49.03 -1.24 -22.91
N LEU A 500 -48.86 0.08 -22.83
CA LEU A 500 -49.68 1.05 -23.57
C LEU A 500 -48.95 1.29 -24.89
N GLY A 501 -49.51 0.76 -25.98
CA GLY A 501 -48.74 0.51 -27.19
C GLY A 501 -47.77 -0.68 -27.01
N ASN A 502 -46.93 -0.96 -28.01
CA ASN A 502 -45.89 -1.97 -27.90
C ASN A 502 -44.54 -1.42 -28.40
N PRO A 503 -43.73 -0.81 -27.52
CA PRO A 503 -42.47 -0.19 -27.93
C PRO A 503 -41.44 -1.21 -28.44
N TRP A 504 -41.58 -2.50 -28.10
CA TRP A 504 -40.74 -3.56 -28.68
C TRP A 504 -40.97 -3.75 -30.19
N VAL A 505 -42.09 -3.26 -30.72
CA VAL A 505 -42.40 -3.27 -32.15
C VAL A 505 -42.10 -1.88 -32.73
N GLY A 506 -41.06 -1.81 -33.56
CA GLY A 506 -40.68 -0.58 -34.27
C GLY A 506 -39.65 0.29 -33.56
N MET A 507 -39.56 0.26 -32.22
CA MET A 507 -38.53 1.05 -31.49
C MET A 507 -37.25 0.26 -31.18
N GLY A 508 -37.23 -1.04 -31.49
CA GLY A 508 -36.06 -1.91 -31.31
C GLY A 508 -36.01 -2.52 -29.90
N TYR A 509 -34.82 -2.53 -29.31
CA TYR A 509 -34.59 -3.09 -27.98
C TYR A 509 -34.48 -1.99 -26.92
N LEU A 510 -34.88 -2.31 -25.69
CA LEU A 510 -34.62 -1.48 -24.51
C LEU A 510 -33.16 -1.61 -24.09
N VAL A 511 -32.52 -0.48 -23.82
CA VAL A 511 -31.17 -0.39 -23.28
C VAL A 511 -31.15 0.39 -21.97
N GLY A 512 -30.17 0.08 -21.13
CA GLY A 512 -29.77 0.91 -20.00
C GLY A 512 -28.39 1.50 -20.27
N ASP A 513 -28.32 2.81 -20.36
CA ASP A 513 -27.07 3.55 -20.35
C ASP A 513 -26.62 3.75 -18.89
N ILE A 514 -25.37 3.50 -18.56
CA ILE A 514 -24.87 3.59 -17.17
C ILE A 514 -24.19 4.92 -16.90
N LYS A 515 -24.37 5.43 -15.68
CA LYS A 515 -23.64 6.55 -15.10
C LYS A 515 -22.99 6.10 -13.80
N GLN A 516 -21.67 6.27 -13.71
CA GLN A 516 -20.95 6.13 -12.46
C GLN A 516 -21.19 7.40 -11.62
N GLY A 517 -22.10 7.33 -10.64
CA GLY A 517 -22.63 8.48 -9.92
C GLY A 517 -23.99 8.94 -10.46
N CYS A 518 -24.34 10.21 -10.24
CA CYS A 518 -25.61 10.79 -10.67
C CYS A 518 -25.55 11.32 -12.11
N LEU A 519 -26.65 11.24 -12.86
CA LEU A 519 -26.81 11.76 -14.23
C LEU A 519 -26.71 13.29 -14.25
N GLY A 520 -27.46 13.94 -13.37
CA GLY A 520 -27.47 15.40 -13.18
C GLY A 520 -26.57 15.88 -12.03
N THR A 521 -26.90 17.07 -11.51
CA THR A 521 -26.22 17.68 -10.35
C THR A 521 -26.56 17.01 -9.03
N SER A 522 -27.62 16.19 -9.01
CA SER A 522 -28.02 15.34 -7.90
C SER A 522 -28.56 14.01 -8.45
N CYS A 523 -28.76 13.01 -7.59
CA CYS A 523 -29.34 11.73 -7.99
C CYS A 523 -30.88 11.77 -8.08
N ALA A 524 -31.53 12.85 -7.64
CA ALA A 524 -32.97 13.01 -7.85
C ALA A 524 -33.29 13.24 -9.33
N VAL A 525 -34.35 12.59 -9.83
CA VAL A 525 -34.76 12.71 -11.23
C VAL A 525 -35.14 14.14 -11.59
N ALA A 526 -34.59 14.65 -12.68
CA ALA A 526 -34.80 16.00 -13.19
C ALA A 526 -34.99 16.00 -14.72
N ALA A 527 -35.63 17.04 -15.25
CA ALA A 527 -35.85 17.15 -16.70
C ALA A 527 -34.53 17.08 -17.50
N SER A 528 -33.45 17.65 -16.93
CA SER A 528 -32.11 17.62 -17.53
C SER A 528 -31.49 16.22 -17.66
N ASP A 529 -32.00 15.22 -16.93
CA ASP A 529 -31.49 13.85 -17.03
C ASP A 529 -31.77 13.22 -18.40
N PHE A 530 -32.76 13.76 -19.12
CA PHE A 530 -33.08 13.36 -20.49
C PHE A 530 -31.83 13.47 -21.39
N GLU A 531 -31.22 14.66 -21.45
CA GLU A 531 -30.02 14.94 -22.23
C GLU A 531 -28.70 14.73 -21.48
N ALA A 532 -28.74 14.41 -20.18
CA ALA A 532 -27.53 14.24 -19.37
C ALA A 532 -26.56 13.20 -19.95
N ALA A 533 -25.27 13.53 -19.91
CA ALA A 533 -24.20 12.68 -20.40
C ALA A 533 -24.02 11.45 -19.49
N VAL A 534 -24.02 10.27 -20.11
CA VAL A 534 -23.82 8.97 -19.48
C VAL A 534 -22.33 8.60 -19.48
N SER A 535 -21.90 7.71 -18.58
CA SER A 535 -20.53 7.19 -18.58
C SER A 535 -20.31 6.18 -19.72
N LEU A 536 -21.32 5.36 -20.01
CA LEU A 536 -21.32 4.44 -21.13
C LEU A 536 -22.75 4.22 -21.63
N SER A 537 -22.92 4.36 -22.94
CA SER A 537 -24.17 4.03 -23.64
C SER A 537 -24.28 2.52 -23.83
N GLU A 538 -25.51 1.99 -23.78
CA GLU A 538 -25.81 0.56 -24.01
C GLU A 538 -25.02 -0.38 -23.09
N ALA A 539 -24.90 0.01 -21.81
CA ALA A 539 -24.22 -0.80 -20.80
C ALA A 539 -24.95 -2.12 -20.51
N VAL A 540 -26.27 -2.15 -20.76
CA VAL A 540 -27.13 -3.33 -20.71
C VAL A 540 -28.16 -3.29 -21.84
N ILE A 541 -28.43 -4.44 -22.45
CA ILE A 541 -29.53 -4.64 -23.42
C ILE A 541 -30.52 -5.61 -22.80
N PHE A 542 -31.79 -5.23 -22.73
CA PHE A 542 -32.84 -6.04 -22.14
C PHE A 542 -33.47 -6.96 -23.16
N THR A 543 -33.76 -8.19 -22.73
CA THR A 543 -34.46 -9.16 -23.57
C THR A 543 -35.97 -8.87 -23.56
N ALA A 544 -36.57 -8.70 -24.73
CA ALA A 544 -38.00 -8.49 -24.88
C ALA A 544 -38.78 -9.72 -24.35
N PRO A 545 -39.91 -9.52 -23.65
CA PRO A 545 -40.75 -10.64 -23.23
C PRO A 545 -41.51 -11.23 -24.42
N THR A 546 -42.04 -12.45 -24.25
CA THR A 546 -42.92 -13.07 -25.24
C THR A 546 -44.30 -12.38 -25.22
N GLY A 547 -44.59 -11.59 -26.25
CA GLY A 547 -45.83 -10.82 -26.38
C GLY A 547 -45.79 -9.47 -25.65
N ALA A 548 -46.94 -8.80 -25.52
CA ALA A 548 -47.04 -7.46 -24.92
C ALA A 548 -46.79 -7.44 -23.39
N GLY A 549 -46.86 -8.60 -22.72
CA GLY A 549 -46.71 -8.70 -21.26
C GLY A 549 -47.93 -8.18 -20.47
N ALA A 550 -48.00 -8.55 -19.20
CA ALA A 550 -48.99 -8.10 -18.23
C ALA A 550 -48.27 -7.51 -16.99
N ALA A 551 -49.02 -7.01 -16.02
CA ALA A 551 -48.44 -6.63 -14.73
C ALA A 551 -47.60 -7.78 -14.15
N GLY A 552 -46.38 -7.48 -13.72
CA GLY A 552 -45.42 -8.46 -13.22
C GLY A 552 -44.61 -9.20 -14.28
N THR A 553 -44.82 -8.93 -15.58
CA THR A 553 -43.89 -9.39 -16.62
C THR A 553 -42.51 -8.84 -16.34
N ARG A 554 -41.51 -9.72 -16.31
CA ARG A 554 -40.12 -9.40 -16.00
C ARG A 554 -39.31 -9.27 -17.27
N VAL A 555 -38.44 -8.27 -17.31
CA VAL A 555 -37.37 -8.13 -18.31
C VAL A 555 -36.05 -8.00 -17.58
N SER A 556 -35.01 -8.63 -18.12
CA SER A 556 -33.67 -8.53 -17.55
C SER A 556 -32.61 -8.41 -18.63
N GLY A 557 -31.44 -7.95 -18.20
CA GLY A 557 -30.26 -7.82 -19.03
C GLY A 557 -29.01 -7.87 -18.18
N ASN A 558 -27.96 -8.48 -18.74
CA ASN A 558 -26.63 -8.49 -18.13
C ASN A 558 -25.84 -7.28 -18.60
N LEU A 559 -25.07 -6.69 -17.68
CA LEU A 559 -24.14 -5.63 -18.04
C LEU A 559 -23.01 -6.17 -18.91
N THR A 560 -22.57 -5.37 -19.87
CA THR A 560 -21.35 -5.63 -20.64
C THR A 560 -20.11 -5.50 -19.76
N SER A 561 -18.98 -6.08 -20.16
CA SER A 561 -17.72 -5.96 -19.42
C SER A 561 -17.31 -4.50 -19.15
N SER A 562 -17.54 -3.61 -20.11
CA SER A 562 -17.30 -2.16 -19.95
C SER A 562 -18.29 -1.52 -18.97
N GLY A 563 -19.54 -1.99 -18.94
CA GLY A 563 -20.54 -1.56 -17.95
C GLY A 563 -20.19 -2.01 -16.53
N LEU A 564 -19.68 -3.23 -16.34
CA LEU A 564 -19.26 -3.74 -15.02
C LEU A 564 -18.20 -2.84 -14.36
N ALA A 565 -17.27 -2.31 -15.15
CA ALA A 565 -16.20 -1.41 -14.69
C ALA A 565 -16.73 -0.05 -14.18
N LEU A 566 -17.98 0.30 -14.51
CA LEU A 566 -18.62 1.57 -14.17
C LEU A 566 -19.60 1.47 -12.98
N ILE A 567 -19.74 0.29 -12.36
CA ILE A 567 -20.47 0.15 -11.10
C ILE A 567 -19.73 0.94 -10.01
N ASN A 568 -20.43 1.90 -9.41
CA ASN A 568 -19.87 2.84 -8.44
C ASN A 568 -19.81 2.22 -7.03
N LYS A 569 -18.67 1.66 -6.65
CA LYS A 569 -18.47 1.03 -5.33
C LYS A 569 -18.45 2.01 -4.16
N THR A 570 -18.41 3.32 -4.41
CA THR A 570 -18.36 4.34 -3.36
C THR A 570 -19.65 5.16 -3.26
N GLY A 571 -20.69 4.80 -4.02
CA GLY A 571 -21.95 5.55 -4.04
C GLY A 571 -22.99 4.96 -4.99
N THR A 572 -23.82 5.84 -5.56
CA THR A 572 -24.91 5.46 -6.47
C THR A 572 -24.41 5.13 -7.87
N THR A 573 -24.97 4.07 -8.45
CA THR A 573 -24.91 3.75 -9.88
C THR A 573 -26.27 4.03 -10.50
N GLN A 574 -26.35 4.96 -11.45
CA GLN A 574 -27.60 5.27 -12.15
C GLN A 574 -27.65 4.67 -13.54
N PHE A 575 -28.86 4.32 -13.97
CA PHE A 575 -29.16 3.87 -15.33
C PHE A 575 -30.21 4.76 -15.98
N LYS A 576 -29.93 5.22 -17.20
CA LYS A 576 -30.90 5.85 -18.08
C LYS A 576 -31.46 4.83 -19.06
N LEU A 577 -32.75 4.54 -18.95
CA LEU A 577 -33.46 3.59 -19.79
C LEU A 577 -34.02 4.26 -21.04
N ARG A 578 -33.79 3.64 -22.20
CA ARG A 578 -34.35 4.10 -23.48
C ARG A 578 -34.47 2.96 -24.48
N PHE A 579 -35.34 3.11 -25.46
CA PHE A 579 -35.30 2.26 -26.65
C PHE A 579 -34.20 2.71 -27.61
N GLN A 580 -33.73 1.78 -28.45
CA GLN A 580 -32.74 2.03 -29.50
C GLN A 580 -33.19 3.20 -30.38
N ASN A 581 -34.42 3.15 -30.87
CA ASN A 581 -35.06 4.25 -31.58
C ASN A 581 -35.93 5.05 -30.60
N THR A 582 -35.93 6.38 -30.76
CA THR A 582 -36.60 7.28 -29.82
C THR A 582 -38.12 7.29 -29.96
N SER A 583 -38.65 6.87 -31.11
CA SER A 583 -40.08 6.73 -31.44
C SER A 583 -40.22 5.91 -32.73
N ASN A 584 -41.40 5.29 -32.94
CA ASN A 584 -41.77 4.61 -34.19
C ASN A 584 -42.57 5.50 -35.18
N ARG A 585 -42.86 6.76 -34.80
CA ARG A 585 -43.54 7.79 -35.61
C ARG A 585 -44.95 7.43 -36.06
N ASN A 586 -45.68 6.70 -35.23
CA ASN A 586 -47.06 6.31 -35.53
C ASN A 586 -48.10 7.29 -34.96
N GLY A 587 -47.68 8.32 -34.21
CA GLY A 587 -48.55 9.31 -33.57
C GLY A 587 -49.27 8.82 -32.30
N PHE A 588 -49.05 7.58 -31.90
CA PHE A 588 -49.55 6.97 -30.67
C PHE A 588 -48.46 6.93 -29.60
N SER A 589 -48.83 6.54 -28.38
CA SER A 589 -47.89 6.39 -27.28
C SER A 589 -47.47 4.92 -27.20
N ASP A 590 -46.17 4.67 -27.27
CA ASP A 590 -45.57 3.35 -27.13
C ASP A 590 -44.52 3.38 -26.01
N TYR A 591 -44.89 2.93 -24.81
CA TYR A 591 -43.96 2.92 -23.67
C TYR A 591 -44.22 1.79 -22.66
N LEU A 592 -43.16 1.46 -21.93
CA LEU A 592 -43.23 0.56 -20.78
C LEU A 592 -43.53 1.36 -19.51
N LEU A 593 -44.41 0.83 -18.66
CA LEU A 593 -44.49 1.24 -17.26
C LEU A 593 -43.79 0.21 -16.39
N LEU A 594 -42.67 0.61 -15.80
CA LEU A 594 -41.82 -0.21 -14.97
C LEU A 594 -41.93 0.25 -13.53
N ALA A 595 -41.87 -0.69 -12.59
CA ALA A 595 -41.94 -0.35 -11.17
C ALA A 595 -40.73 0.52 -10.77
N GLY A 596 -40.95 1.51 -9.89
CA GLY A 596 -39.87 2.19 -9.17
C GLY A 596 -39.45 1.44 -7.90
N GLY A 597 -38.37 1.89 -7.25
CA GLY A 597 -37.85 1.31 -6.00
C GLY A 597 -38.83 1.33 -4.81
N GLU A 598 -39.79 2.25 -4.81
CA GLU A 598 -40.84 2.34 -3.78
C GLU A 598 -42.16 1.66 -4.17
N HIS A 599 -42.21 0.91 -5.28
CA HIS A 599 -43.44 0.25 -5.71
C HIS A 599 -44.02 -0.66 -4.61
N VAL A 600 -45.35 -0.64 -4.46
CA VAL A 600 -46.07 -1.31 -3.36
C VAL A 600 -45.85 -2.83 -3.33
N THR A 601 -45.73 -3.45 -4.50
CA THR A 601 -45.38 -4.87 -4.64
C THR A 601 -43.87 -5.02 -4.66
N ALA A 602 -43.27 -5.44 -3.55
CA ALA A 602 -41.82 -5.58 -3.40
C ALA A 602 -41.16 -6.44 -4.50
N ALA A 603 -41.84 -7.50 -4.96
CA ALA A 603 -41.33 -8.38 -6.01
C ALA A 603 -41.24 -7.73 -7.40
N TYR A 604 -41.82 -6.55 -7.58
CA TYR A 604 -41.75 -5.78 -8.83
C TYR A 604 -40.62 -4.76 -8.82
N ARG A 605 -40.13 -4.37 -7.64
CA ARG A 605 -39.10 -3.33 -7.49
C ARG A 605 -37.86 -3.71 -8.31
N PRO A 606 -37.27 -2.77 -9.05
CA PRO A 606 -36.07 -3.04 -9.83
C PRO A 606 -34.93 -3.47 -8.93
N VAL A 607 -34.17 -4.46 -9.41
CA VAL A 607 -32.97 -4.92 -8.71
C VAL A 607 -31.78 -4.97 -9.63
N LEU A 608 -30.62 -4.60 -9.09
CA LEU A 608 -29.30 -4.82 -9.66
C LEU A 608 -28.62 -5.92 -8.83
N ILE A 609 -28.37 -7.07 -9.45
CA ILE A 609 -27.71 -8.22 -8.81
C ILE A 609 -26.27 -8.19 -9.26
N VAL A 610 -25.32 -8.01 -8.34
CA VAL A 610 -23.89 -7.92 -8.65
C VAL A 610 -23.17 -9.09 -8.03
N SER A 611 -22.37 -9.81 -8.82
CA SER A 611 -21.42 -10.80 -8.30
C SER A 611 -19.99 -10.30 -8.37
N TYR A 612 -19.23 -10.54 -7.31
CA TYR A 612 -17.85 -10.09 -7.17
C TYR A 612 -17.02 -11.07 -6.33
N LYS A 613 -15.70 -10.93 -6.39
CA LYS A 613 -14.75 -11.68 -5.56
C LYS A 613 -13.72 -10.76 -4.93
#